data_AF-A0A2S7Q2E6-F1
#
_entry.id   AF-A0A2S7Q2E6-F1
#
_cell.length_a   1.000
_cell.length_b   1.000
_cell.length_c   1.000
_cell.angle_alpha   90.00
_cell.angle_beta   90.00
_cell.angle_gamma   90.00
#
_symmetry.space_group_name_H-M   'P 1'
#
loop_
_entity.id
_entity.type
_entity.pdbx_description
1 polymer ?
#
loop_
_entity_poly.entity_id
_entity_poly.type
_entity_poly.pdbx_seq_one_letter_code
_entity_poly.pdbx_strand_id
1 'polypeptide(L)'
;MQYTSAILLAAAGLISSVAAHGSIASPTPRQPGAAMASACGQQVEVNQASDHNGNIQGMLQVANSQSDYNAAECDIWLCKGYKWDDNKDLLQTYTAGQEVPIAFNVAAPHTGTANVSIVDTATNTVIEQLLYYPVFASTATGVTANETLFSITIPSTLGDKCSTGGACVIQHYWNAASIDQTYDVDWISL
;
A
#
# COMPACT_ATOMS: atom_id res chain seq x y z
N MET A 1 7.91 49.08 35.22
CA MET A 1 7.83 47.61 35.31
C MET A 1 8.18 47.06 33.95
N GLN A 2 9.36 46.45 33.85
CA GLN A 2 9.81 45.72 32.67
C GLN A 2 9.09 44.37 32.67
N TYR A 3 8.40 44.04 31.57
CA TYR A 3 8.17 42.64 31.22
C TYR A 3 8.68 42.43 29.79
N THR A 4 9.67 41.56 29.77
CA THR A 4 10.57 41.11 28.72
C THR A 4 9.86 40.57 27.49
N SER A 5 10.37 40.97 26.34
CA SER A 5 10.23 40.29 25.05
C SER A 5 10.65 38.82 25.17
N ALA A 6 9.73 37.87 25.06
CA ALA A 6 10.02 36.47 24.72
C ALA A 6 8.72 35.68 24.50
N ILE A 7 8.10 35.84 23.33
CA ILE A 7 7.34 34.73 22.72
C ILE A 7 7.94 34.56 21.33
N LEU A 8 9.13 33.94 21.33
CA LEU A 8 9.80 33.42 20.16
C LEU A 8 9.06 32.16 19.71
N LEU A 9 8.52 32.22 18.50
CA LEU A 9 8.36 31.15 17.52
C LEU A 9 8.15 29.72 18.07
N ALA A 10 6.90 29.32 18.25
CA ALA A 10 6.51 27.91 18.11
C ALA A 10 6.11 27.65 16.65
N ALA A 11 7.06 27.78 15.73
CA ALA A 11 6.96 27.14 14.42
C ALA A 11 7.48 25.72 14.59
N ALA A 12 6.65 24.83 15.15
CA ALA A 12 6.91 23.41 15.08
C ALA A 12 7.01 23.05 13.60
N GLY A 13 8.18 22.57 13.18
CA GLY A 13 8.49 22.32 11.79
C GLY A 13 7.44 21.39 11.18
N LEU A 14 6.78 21.86 10.12
CA LEU A 14 6.23 20.92 9.14
C LEU A 14 7.43 20.13 8.63
N ILE A 15 7.58 18.90 9.10
CA ILE A 15 8.34 17.90 8.36
C ILE A 15 7.55 17.74 7.06
N SER A 16 8.01 18.42 6.00
CA SER A 16 7.56 18.13 4.65
C SER A 16 8.04 16.72 4.34
N SER A 17 7.26 15.71 4.72
CA SER A 17 7.43 14.36 4.24
C SER A 17 7.16 14.42 2.74
N VAL A 18 8.22 14.52 1.95
CA VAL A 18 8.17 14.16 0.53
C VAL A 18 7.95 12.65 0.52
N ALA A 19 6.71 12.23 0.75
CA ALA A 19 6.31 10.88 0.46
C ALA A 19 6.39 10.76 -1.08
N ALA A 20 7.03 9.71 -1.62
CA ALA A 20 6.51 9.19 -2.87
C ALA A 20 5.06 8.77 -2.60
N HIS A 21 4.26 8.77 -3.63
CA HIS A 21 2.83 8.50 -3.51
C HIS A 21 2.46 7.56 -4.64
N GLY A 22 1.99 6.36 -4.29
CA GLY A 22 1.60 5.33 -5.25
C GLY A 22 0.41 4.53 -4.75
N SER A 23 -0.55 4.25 -5.62
CA SER A 23 -1.69 3.39 -5.29
C SER A 23 -2.35 2.77 -6.53
N ILE A 24 -3.11 1.70 -6.33
CA ILE A 24 -4.00 1.20 -7.38
C ILE A 24 -5.26 2.08 -7.39
N ALA A 25 -5.61 2.55 -8.57
CA ALA A 25 -6.87 3.23 -8.83
C ALA A 25 -7.97 2.26 -9.31
N SER A 26 -7.60 1.21 -10.05
CA SER A 26 -8.53 0.18 -10.53
C SER A 26 -7.82 -1.16 -10.74
N PRO A 27 -8.44 -2.31 -10.40
CA PRO A 27 -9.68 -2.48 -9.64
C PRO A 27 -9.62 -1.80 -8.26
N THR A 28 -10.79 -1.52 -7.66
CA THR A 28 -10.85 -0.79 -6.38
C THR A 28 -10.05 -1.53 -5.31
N PRO A 29 -9.02 -0.90 -4.70
CA PRO A 29 -8.19 -1.60 -3.76
C PRO A 29 -8.85 -1.79 -2.41
N ARG A 30 -8.24 -2.60 -1.53
CA ARG A 30 -8.67 -2.66 -0.12
C ARG A 30 -8.60 -1.25 0.48
N GLN A 31 -9.55 -0.97 1.36
CA GLN A 31 -9.74 0.29 2.04
C GLN A 31 -9.49 0.15 3.54
N PRO A 32 -9.08 1.24 4.21
CA PRO A 32 -9.08 1.33 5.66
C PRO A 32 -10.51 1.22 6.23
N GLY A 33 -10.62 0.80 7.49
CA GLY A 33 -11.90 0.68 8.17
C GLY A 33 -11.76 0.31 9.65
N ALA A 34 -12.87 -0.05 10.29
CA ALA A 34 -12.92 -0.27 11.73
C ALA A 34 -12.05 -1.45 12.20
N ALA A 35 -11.93 -2.51 11.39
CA ALA A 35 -11.03 -3.62 11.71
C ALA A 35 -9.56 -3.20 11.60
N MET A 36 -9.21 -2.36 10.62
CA MET A 36 -7.89 -1.71 10.56
C MET A 36 -7.65 -0.84 11.79
N ALA A 37 -8.58 0.04 12.18
CA ALA A 37 -8.41 0.87 13.38
C ALA A 37 -8.18 0.01 14.64
N SER A 38 -8.87 -1.12 14.75
CA SER A 38 -8.73 -2.04 15.89
C SER A 38 -7.36 -2.72 15.94
N ALA A 39 -6.78 -3.08 14.79
CA ALA A 39 -5.51 -3.78 14.72
C ALA A 39 -4.30 -2.84 14.65
N CYS A 40 -4.41 -1.80 13.82
CA CYS A 40 -3.36 -0.86 13.49
C CYS A 40 -3.39 0.42 14.31
N GLY A 41 -4.44 0.66 15.11
CA GLY A 41 -4.66 1.90 15.85
C GLY A 41 -5.36 2.98 15.03
N GLN A 42 -6.08 3.87 15.72
CA GLN A 42 -6.98 4.84 15.10
C GLN A 42 -6.26 5.86 14.21
N GLN A 43 -5.04 6.28 14.56
CA GLN A 43 -4.31 7.29 13.77
C GLN A 43 -3.80 6.72 12.44
N VAL A 44 -3.41 5.43 12.42
CA VAL A 44 -2.99 4.76 11.18
C VAL A 44 -4.18 4.60 10.23
N GLU A 45 -5.35 4.22 10.74
CA GLU A 45 -6.58 4.14 9.93
C GLU A 45 -6.93 5.50 9.33
N VAL A 46 -6.98 6.57 10.14
CA VAL A 46 -7.27 7.93 9.67
C VAL A 46 -6.23 8.42 8.66
N ASN A 47 -4.95 8.12 8.91
CA ASN A 47 -3.87 8.46 7.99
C ASN A 47 -4.09 7.83 6.62
N GLN A 48 -4.45 6.55 6.57
CA GLN A 48 -4.70 5.85 5.31
C GLN A 48 -6.02 6.24 4.64
N ALA A 49 -7.05 6.58 5.41
CA ALA A 49 -8.30 7.11 4.87
C ALA A 49 -8.09 8.49 4.23
N SER A 50 -7.15 9.27 4.76
CA SER A 50 -6.83 10.62 4.27
C SER A 50 -5.83 10.61 3.11
N ASP A 51 -4.85 9.71 3.15
CA ASP A 51 -3.81 9.55 2.13
C ASP A 51 -3.47 8.08 1.90
N HIS A 52 -4.20 7.47 0.97
CA HIS A 52 -3.97 6.09 0.55
C HIS A 52 -2.66 5.90 -0.24
N ASN A 53 -2.02 6.98 -0.71
CA ASN A 53 -0.81 6.88 -1.52
C ASN A 53 0.48 6.78 -0.71
N GLY A 54 0.46 7.05 0.60
CA GLY A 54 1.66 7.09 1.44
C GLY A 54 2.42 5.76 1.51
N ASN A 55 3.73 5.82 1.81
CA ASN A 55 4.57 4.63 2.03
C ASN A 55 4.39 3.99 3.40
N ILE A 56 4.85 2.73 3.50
CA ILE A 56 4.86 1.94 4.72
C ILE A 56 5.69 2.60 5.84
N GLN A 57 6.84 3.19 5.53
CA GLN A 57 7.70 3.81 6.53
C GLN A 57 7.02 5.01 7.21
N GLY A 58 6.28 5.82 6.47
CA GLY A 58 5.45 6.91 6.99
C GLY A 58 4.30 6.39 7.84
N MET A 59 3.65 5.30 7.42
CA MET A 59 2.64 4.62 8.24
C MET A 59 3.22 4.11 9.56
N LEU A 60 4.43 3.54 9.54
CA LEU A 60 5.13 3.08 10.74
C LEU A 60 5.49 4.26 11.67
N GLN A 61 5.80 5.44 11.14
CA GLN A 61 6.01 6.63 11.97
C GLN A 61 4.72 7.03 12.70
N VAL A 62 3.58 7.00 12.02
CA VAL A 62 2.27 7.24 12.66
C VAL A 62 1.96 6.15 13.69
N ALA A 63 2.16 4.89 13.31
CA ALA A 63 1.94 3.72 14.17
C ALA A 63 2.76 3.78 15.47
N ASN A 64 4.02 4.20 15.39
CA ASN A 64 4.90 4.32 16.54
C ASN A 64 4.57 5.53 17.45
N SER A 65 3.70 6.44 17.00
CA SER A 65 3.29 7.62 17.76
C SER A 65 2.00 7.44 18.57
N GLN A 66 1.32 6.28 18.42
CA GLN A 66 0.08 5.95 19.11
C GLN A 66 0.25 4.72 20.03
N SER A 67 -0.59 4.61 21.06
CA SER A 67 -0.49 3.54 22.07
C SER A 67 -1.31 2.29 21.75
N ASP A 68 -2.21 2.36 20.77
CA ASP A 68 -3.16 1.33 20.37
C ASP A 68 -2.69 0.53 19.12
N TYR A 69 -1.45 0.75 18.67
CA TYR A 69 -0.87 -0.03 17.57
C TYR A 69 -0.47 -1.43 18.05
N ASN A 70 -1.02 -2.47 17.41
CA ASN A 70 -0.59 -3.85 17.58
C ASN A 70 0.07 -4.36 16.29
N ALA A 71 1.41 -4.42 16.27
CA ALA A 71 2.16 -4.80 15.07
C ALA A 71 1.79 -6.18 14.51
N ALA A 72 1.54 -7.16 15.40
CA ALA A 72 1.22 -8.52 14.98
C ALA A 72 -0.19 -8.64 14.41
N GLU A 73 -1.16 -7.90 14.98
CA GLU A 73 -2.52 -7.87 14.45
C GLU A 73 -2.63 -6.98 13.21
N CYS A 74 -1.88 -5.88 13.17
CA CYS A 74 -1.90 -4.93 12.06
C CYS A 74 -1.24 -5.49 10.81
N ASP A 75 -0.10 -6.18 10.94
CA ASP A 75 0.67 -6.72 9.82
C ASP A 75 0.81 -5.70 8.69
N ILE A 76 1.39 -4.54 8.99
CA ILE A 76 1.44 -3.39 8.08
C ILE A 76 2.11 -3.70 6.73
N TRP A 77 2.95 -4.74 6.68
CA TRP A 77 3.65 -5.20 5.48
C TRP A 77 2.83 -6.21 4.65
N LEU A 78 1.57 -6.45 5.02
CA LEU A 78 0.57 -7.16 4.23
C LEU A 78 -0.62 -6.23 4.05
N CYS A 79 -0.98 -5.90 2.82
CA CYS A 79 -2.11 -5.02 2.50
C CYS A 79 -2.05 -3.63 3.15
N LYS A 80 -0.87 -3.09 3.50
CA LYS A 80 -0.74 -1.87 4.33
C LYS A 80 -1.44 -1.99 5.69
N GLY A 81 -1.73 -3.21 6.15
CA GLY A 81 -2.57 -3.48 7.31
C GLY A 81 -4.08 -3.36 7.08
N TYR A 82 -4.55 -3.12 5.85
CA TYR A 82 -5.98 -3.16 5.52
C TYR A 82 -6.57 -4.55 5.77
N LYS A 83 -7.69 -4.60 6.49
CA LYS A 83 -8.27 -5.85 6.97
C LYS A 83 -9.33 -6.39 6.05
N TRP A 84 -9.34 -7.70 5.88
CA TRP A 84 -10.35 -8.40 5.09
C TRP A 84 -11.77 -8.12 5.60
N ASP A 85 -11.96 -8.01 6.91
CA ASP A 85 -13.26 -7.72 7.51
C ASP A 85 -13.85 -6.37 7.07
N ASP A 86 -13.01 -5.38 6.77
CA ASP A 86 -13.44 -4.09 6.22
C ASP A 86 -13.71 -4.14 4.71
N ASN A 87 -13.35 -5.23 4.04
CA ASN A 87 -13.17 -5.29 2.59
C ASN A 87 -13.91 -6.42 1.88
N LYS A 88 -14.82 -7.12 2.58
CA LYS A 88 -15.61 -8.24 2.01
C LYS A 88 -16.42 -7.83 0.77
N ASP A 89 -16.94 -6.61 0.77
CA ASP A 89 -17.75 -6.07 -0.33
C ASP A 89 -16.91 -5.68 -1.56
N LEU A 90 -15.57 -5.67 -1.44
CA LEU A 90 -14.63 -5.38 -2.53
C LEU A 90 -14.02 -6.64 -3.13
N LEU A 91 -14.52 -7.83 -2.75
CA LEU A 91 -14.08 -9.12 -3.30
C LEU A 91 -14.12 -9.10 -4.83
N GLN A 92 -13.02 -9.48 -5.46
CA GLN A 92 -12.98 -9.68 -6.90
C GLN A 92 -12.86 -11.18 -7.18
N THR A 93 -13.57 -11.65 -8.20
CA THR A 93 -13.51 -13.05 -8.60
C THR A 93 -13.02 -13.13 -10.04
N TYR A 94 -11.98 -13.92 -10.25
CA TYR A 94 -11.40 -14.13 -11.57
C TYR A 94 -11.27 -15.61 -11.90
N THR A 95 -11.17 -15.87 -13.19
CA THR A 95 -10.91 -17.21 -13.73
C THR A 95 -9.47 -17.33 -14.22
N ALA A 96 -8.94 -18.55 -14.23
CA ALA A 96 -7.61 -18.80 -14.78
C ALA A 96 -7.54 -18.35 -16.25
N GLY A 97 -6.45 -17.67 -16.62
CA GLY A 97 -6.23 -17.09 -17.95
C GLY A 97 -6.93 -15.74 -18.18
N GLN A 98 -7.73 -15.25 -17.22
CA GLN A 98 -8.37 -13.94 -17.34
C GLN A 98 -7.32 -12.84 -17.31
N GLU A 99 -7.40 -11.90 -18.26
CA GLU A 99 -6.66 -10.64 -18.20
C GLU A 99 -7.41 -9.65 -17.31
N VAL A 100 -6.69 -9.06 -16.36
CA VAL A 100 -7.21 -8.04 -15.45
C VAL A 100 -6.48 -6.73 -15.73
N PRO A 101 -7.17 -5.70 -16.25
CA PRO A 101 -6.57 -4.38 -16.45
C PRO A 101 -6.39 -3.67 -15.11
N ILE A 102 -5.21 -3.11 -14.90
CA ILE A 102 -4.80 -2.39 -13.69
C ILE A 102 -4.49 -0.94 -14.07
N ALA A 103 -5.11 -0.01 -13.35
CA ALA A 103 -4.74 1.39 -13.35
C ALA A 103 -3.99 1.70 -12.06
N PHE A 104 -2.75 2.14 -12.17
CA PHE A 104 -1.90 2.55 -11.05
C PHE A 104 -1.67 4.06 -11.09
N ASN A 105 -1.91 4.71 -9.96
CA ASN A 105 -1.64 6.12 -9.74
C ASN A 105 -0.22 6.29 -9.21
N VAL A 106 0.67 6.89 -10.01
CA VAL A 106 1.96 7.37 -9.54
C VAL A 106 1.83 8.87 -9.24
N ALA A 107 1.44 9.20 -8.01
CA ALA A 107 1.23 10.59 -7.59
C ALA A 107 2.55 11.35 -7.36
N ALA A 108 3.64 10.66 -6.99
CA ALA A 108 4.98 11.24 -6.95
C ALA A 108 6.03 10.19 -7.34
N PRO A 109 6.80 10.38 -8.42
CA PRO A 109 7.73 9.37 -8.92
C PRO A 109 9.00 9.29 -8.08
N HIS A 110 9.43 8.07 -7.76
CA HIS A 110 10.71 7.77 -7.14
C HIS A 110 11.28 6.49 -7.75
N THR A 111 12.46 6.61 -8.36
CA THR A 111 13.07 5.50 -9.07
C THR A 111 13.27 4.29 -8.15
N GLY A 112 12.66 3.17 -8.50
CA GLY A 112 12.72 1.94 -7.73
C GLY A 112 12.56 0.69 -8.59
N THR A 113 12.33 -0.44 -7.94
CA THR A 113 11.83 -1.66 -8.59
C THR A 113 10.37 -1.86 -8.20
N ALA A 114 9.59 -2.52 -9.06
CA ALA A 114 8.22 -2.90 -8.71
C ALA A 114 7.87 -4.31 -9.20
N ASN A 115 6.97 -4.99 -8.52
CA ASN A 115 6.38 -6.24 -8.96
C ASN A 115 4.89 -6.27 -8.68
N VAL A 116 4.19 -7.06 -9.50
CA VAL A 116 2.82 -7.47 -9.21
C VAL A 116 2.84 -8.94 -8.90
N SER A 117 2.22 -9.34 -7.80
CA SER A 117 2.32 -10.72 -7.29
C SER A 117 1.01 -11.16 -6.64
N ILE A 118 0.78 -12.46 -6.64
CA ILE A 118 -0.25 -13.08 -5.82
C ILE A 118 0.41 -13.49 -4.51
N VAL A 119 -0.20 -13.10 -3.40
CA VAL A 119 0.31 -13.32 -2.04
C VAL A 119 -0.71 -14.09 -1.22
N ASP A 120 -0.24 -15.11 -0.50
CA ASP A 120 -1.01 -15.80 0.53
C ASP A 120 -1.10 -14.93 1.78
N THR A 121 -2.32 -14.56 2.16
CA THR A 121 -2.56 -13.65 3.29
C THR A 121 -2.36 -14.31 4.64
N ALA A 122 -2.42 -15.64 4.72
CA ALA A 122 -2.23 -16.36 5.98
C ALA A 122 -0.75 -16.43 6.39
N THR A 123 0.15 -16.46 5.40
CA THR A 123 1.60 -16.60 5.61
C THR A 123 2.39 -15.37 5.21
N ASN A 124 1.76 -14.38 4.58
CA ASN A 124 2.41 -13.22 3.95
C ASN A 124 3.56 -13.67 3.02
N THR A 125 3.24 -14.55 2.07
CA THR A 125 4.23 -15.08 1.12
C THR A 125 3.75 -14.93 -0.30
N VAL A 126 4.64 -14.45 -1.18
CA VAL A 126 4.42 -14.48 -2.62
C VAL A 126 4.31 -15.93 -3.09
N ILE A 127 3.19 -16.27 -3.72
CA ILE A 127 2.96 -17.57 -4.33
C ILE A 127 3.19 -17.56 -5.84
N GLU A 128 2.99 -16.41 -6.51
CA GLU A 128 3.26 -16.24 -7.93
C GLU A 128 3.62 -14.77 -8.22
N GLN A 129 4.65 -14.53 -9.03
CA GLN A 129 4.96 -13.18 -9.53
C GLN A 129 4.42 -13.02 -10.95
N LEU A 130 3.54 -12.05 -11.17
CA LEU A 130 2.86 -11.83 -12.43
C LEU A 130 3.59 -10.84 -13.33
N LEU A 131 4.18 -9.79 -12.76
CA LEU A 131 4.92 -8.75 -13.47
C LEU A 131 6.11 -8.28 -12.64
N TYR A 132 7.15 -7.80 -13.34
CA TYR A 132 8.32 -7.18 -12.72
C TYR A 132 8.83 -6.00 -13.56
N TYR A 133 9.09 -4.90 -12.88
CA TYR A 133 9.70 -3.68 -13.39
C TYR A 133 11.08 -3.52 -12.73
N PRO A 134 12.18 -3.73 -13.47
CA PRO A 134 13.53 -3.51 -12.93
C PRO A 134 13.84 -2.02 -12.69
N VAL A 135 13.08 -1.14 -13.34
CA VAL A 135 13.05 0.31 -13.10
C VAL A 135 11.59 0.71 -13.18
N PHE A 136 11.07 1.26 -12.09
CA PHE A 136 9.69 1.76 -11.96
C PHE A 136 9.69 3.22 -11.52
N ALA A 137 8.76 4.01 -12.08
CA ALA A 137 8.52 5.41 -11.72
C ALA A 137 9.80 6.26 -11.74
N SER A 138 10.57 6.12 -12.83
CA SER A 138 11.88 6.76 -12.94
C SER A 138 11.78 8.28 -12.89
N THR A 139 12.56 8.89 -12.01
CA THR A 139 12.73 10.35 -11.96
C THR A 139 13.65 10.86 -13.08
N ALA A 140 14.44 9.98 -13.70
CA ALA A 140 15.37 10.33 -14.77
C ALA A 140 14.71 10.29 -16.15
N THR A 141 13.89 9.27 -16.42
CA THR A 141 13.22 9.09 -17.71
C THR A 141 11.74 9.50 -17.70
N GLY A 142 11.17 9.75 -16.51
CA GLY A 142 9.74 9.95 -16.32
C GLY A 142 8.98 8.62 -16.21
N VAL A 143 7.73 8.73 -15.73
CA VAL A 143 6.78 7.62 -15.63
C VAL A 143 6.26 7.25 -17.02
N THR A 144 6.25 5.98 -17.36
CA THR A 144 5.78 5.49 -18.66
C THR A 144 4.31 5.05 -18.62
N ALA A 145 3.68 4.95 -19.79
CA ALA A 145 2.27 4.56 -19.88
C ALA A 145 2.01 3.15 -19.31
N ASN A 146 2.94 2.21 -19.50
CA ASN A 146 2.82 0.85 -18.97
C ASN A 146 3.08 0.75 -17.46
N GLU A 147 3.52 1.82 -16.79
CA GLU A 147 3.62 1.87 -15.33
C GLU A 147 2.33 2.35 -14.66
N THR A 148 1.47 3.05 -15.42
CA THR A 148 0.19 3.60 -14.91
C THR A 148 -1.04 2.87 -15.45
N LEU A 149 -0.89 2.15 -16.58
CA LEU A 149 -1.92 1.30 -17.16
C LEU A 149 -1.29 0.03 -17.74
N PHE A 150 -1.57 -1.12 -17.12
CA PHE A 150 -1.05 -2.42 -17.53
C PHE A 150 -2.08 -3.52 -17.28
N SER A 151 -1.82 -4.74 -17.76
CA SER A 151 -2.67 -5.90 -17.47
C SER A 151 -1.85 -7.01 -16.85
N ILE A 152 -2.47 -7.75 -15.94
CA ILE A 152 -1.96 -9.03 -15.44
C ILE A 152 -2.83 -10.17 -15.96
N THR A 153 -2.26 -11.38 -16.02
CA THR A 153 -3.01 -12.59 -16.34
C THR A 153 -3.12 -13.44 -15.08
N ILE A 154 -4.34 -13.86 -14.74
CA ILE A 154 -4.58 -14.75 -13.61
C ILE A 154 -4.02 -16.14 -13.94
N PRO A 155 -3.09 -16.68 -13.15
CA PRO A 155 -2.41 -17.92 -13.48
C PRO A 155 -3.31 -19.13 -13.20
N SER A 156 -3.11 -20.20 -13.98
CA SER A 156 -3.81 -21.48 -13.76
C SER A 156 -3.16 -22.34 -12.67
N THR A 157 -2.07 -21.88 -12.07
CA THR A 157 -1.22 -22.63 -11.11
C THR A 157 -1.69 -22.51 -9.66
N LEU A 158 -2.71 -21.69 -9.37
CA LEU A 158 -3.16 -21.42 -7.98
C LEU A 158 -3.87 -22.60 -7.31
N GLY A 159 -4.42 -23.53 -8.09
CA GLY A 159 -5.28 -24.59 -7.55
C GLY A 159 -6.39 -24.03 -6.66
N ASP A 160 -6.61 -24.66 -5.51
CA ASP A 160 -7.63 -24.23 -4.53
C ASP A 160 -7.09 -23.19 -3.52
N LYS A 161 -5.82 -22.77 -3.63
CA LYS A 161 -5.17 -21.90 -2.63
C LYS A 161 -5.90 -20.56 -2.44
N CYS A 162 -6.38 -20.01 -3.54
CA CYS A 162 -7.07 -18.72 -3.60
C CYS A 162 -8.57 -18.87 -3.92
N SER A 163 -9.19 -20.00 -3.54
CA SER A 163 -10.61 -20.26 -3.82
C SER A 163 -11.56 -19.75 -2.72
N THR A 164 -11.00 -19.24 -1.63
CA THR A 164 -11.75 -18.67 -0.50
C THR A 164 -11.46 -17.18 -0.41
N GLY A 165 -12.50 -16.35 -0.46
CA GLY A 165 -12.35 -14.90 -0.45
C GLY A 165 -11.48 -14.42 0.72
N GLY A 166 -10.40 -13.72 0.37
CA GLY A 166 -9.45 -13.17 1.33
C GLY A 166 -8.24 -14.06 1.61
N ALA A 167 -8.21 -15.29 1.08
CA ALA A 167 -7.08 -16.21 1.24
C ALA A 167 -5.84 -15.75 0.45
N CYS A 168 -6.06 -15.07 -0.67
CA CYS A 168 -4.97 -14.44 -1.42
C CYS A 168 -5.27 -13.00 -1.74
N VAL A 169 -4.21 -12.25 -2.01
CA VAL A 169 -4.30 -10.91 -2.59
C VAL A 169 -3.45 -10.77 -3.83
N ILE A 170 -3.83 -9.85 -4.72
CA ILE A 170 -2.91 -9.32 -5.72
C ILE A 170 -2.32 -8.02 -5.18
N GLN A 171 -1.00 -8.02 -5.13
CA GLN A 171 -0.16 -6.99 -4.51
C GLN A 171 0.71 -6.32 -5.55
N HIS A 172 0.86 -5.01 -5.44
CA HIS A 172 1.84 -4.22 -6.18
C HIS A 172 2.81 -3.70 -5.15
N TYR A 173 3.99 -4.26 -5.19
CA TYR A 173 5.08 -3.87 -4.34
C TYR A 173 6.00 -2.96 -5.16
N TRP A 174 6.27 -1.75 -4.66
CA TRP A 174 7.24 -0.82 -5.24
C TRP A 174 8.23 -0.37 -4.18
N ASN A 175 9.51 -0.62 -4.43
CA ASN A 175 10.60 -0.30 -3.53
C ASN A 175 11.51 0.77 -4.15
N ALA A 176 11.42 1.99 -3.63
CA ALA A 176 12.30 3.10 -3.95
C ALA A 176 13.49 3.12 -2.98
N ALA A 177 14.43 2.19 -3.16
CA ALA A 177 15.54 1.98 -2.22
C ALA A 177 16.44 3.21 -2.01
N SER A 178 16.54 4.11 -3.01
CA SER A 178 17.36 5.32 -2.94
C SER A 178 16.90 6.33 -1.88
N ILE A 179 15.65 6.21 -1.42
CA ILE A 179 15.03 7.09 -0.43
C ILE A 179 14.38 6.33 0.73
N ASP A 180 14.64 5.03 0.85
CA ASP A 180 14.13 4.16 1.92
C ASP A 180 12.59 4.19 2.04
N GLN A 181 11.89 4.11 0.91
CA GLN A 181 10.43 4.10 0.88
C GLN A 181 9.90 2.89 0.12
N THR A 182 8.91 2.23 0.73
CA THR A 182 8.20 1.10 0.16
C THR A 182 6.72 1.41 0.04
N TYR A 183 6.21 1.14 -1.13
CA TYR A 183 4.81 1.26 -1.52
C TYR A 183 4.29 -0.14 -1.65
N ASP A 184 3.54 -0.54 -0.66
CA ASP A 184 2.77 -1.76 -0.73
C ASP A 184 1.32 -1.37 -0.96
N VAL A 185 0.68 -1.92 -1.97
CA VAL A 185 -0.71 -1.59 -2.24
C VAL A 185 -1.38 -2.83 -2.81
N ASP A 186 -2.36 -3.32 -2.05
CA ASP A 186 -3.09 -4.55 -2.36
C ASP A 186 -4.50 -4.20 -2.78
N TRP A 187 -4.93 -4.78 -3.90
CA TRP A 187 -6.19 -4.35 -4.49
C TRP A 187 -7.24 -5.42 -4.73
N ILE A 188 -6.90 -6.68 -4.50
CA ILE A 188 -7.82 -7.77 -4.76
C ILE A 188 -7.74 -8.72 -3.59
N SER A 189 -8.87 -9.09 -3.02
CA SER A 189 -9.00 -10.37 -2.33
C SER A 189 -9.47 -11.38 -3.37
N LEU A 190 -8.71 -12.45 -3.57
CA LEU A 190 -9.13 -13.64 -4.32
C LEU A 190 -9.79 -14.62 -3.35
#